data_AF-F4SYB7-F1
#
_entry.id   AF-F4SYB7-F1
#
_cell.length_a   1.000
_cell.length_b   1.000
_cell.length_c   1.000
_cell.angle_alpha   90.00
_cell.angle_beta   90.00
_cell.angle_gamma   90.00
#
_symmetry.space_group_name_H-M   'P 1'
#
loop_
_entity.id
_entity.type
_entity.pdbx_description
1 polymer ?
#
loop_
_entity_poly.entity_id
_entity_poly.type
_entity_poly.pdbx_seq_one_letter_code
_entity_poly.pdbx_strand_id
1 'polypeptide(L)' 'MDFVADNLFNGRRIRALTVVDNFSRECVAIEVGQGLRGDNVVAVMERIRQTQQRVPQRLQTDNGSEFISKTLDRWAYI' A
#
# COMPACT_ATOMS: atom_id res chain seq x y z
N MET A 1 1.10 6.91 -1.14
CA MET A 1 1.33 5.53 -0.63
C MET A 1 2.74 5.13 -0.99
N ASP A 2 3.45 4.51 -0.04
CA ASP A 2 4.89 4.27 -0.16
C ASP A 2 5.32 3.07 0.70
N PHE A 3 6.49 2.49 0.39
CA PHE A 3 7.10 1.44 1.17
C PHE A 3 8.25 1.96 2.02
N VAL A 4 8.14 1.77 3.34
CA VAL A 4 9.27 1.97 4.26
C VAL A 4 9.93 0.62 4.52
N ALA A 5 11.26 0.55 4.49
CA ALA A 5 12.00 -0.67 4.79
C ALA A 5 12.75 -0.55 6.12
N ASP A 6 12.81 -1.64 6.88
CA ASP A 6 13.55 -1.72 8.13
C ASP A 6 14.10 -3.14 8.37
N ASN A 7 14.94 -3.31 9.38
CA ASN A 7 15.48 -4.60 9.81
C ASN A 7 15.11 -4.86 11.27
N LEU A 8 14.60 -6.06 11.53
CA LEU A 8 14.38 -6.53 12.90
C LEU A 8 15.72 -6.78 13.59
N PHE A 9 15.70 -6.86 14.93
CA PHE A 9 16.88 -7.11 15.77
C PHE A 9 17.67 -8.37 15.39
N ASN A 10 17.04 -9.33 14.73
CA ASN A 10 17.63 -10.59 14.26
C ASN A 10 18.13 -10.51 12.80
N GLY A 11 18.23 -9.32 12.21
CA GLY A 11 18.71 -9.10 10.84
C GLY A 11 17.68 -9.41 9.74
N ARG A 12 16.46 -9.83 10.09
CA ARG A 12 15.40 -10.04 9.11
C ARG A 12 14.87 -8.70 8.59
N ARG A 13 14.95 -8.51 7.28
CA ARG A 13 14.36 -7.34 6.61
C ARG A 13 12.83 -7.42 6.63
N ILE A 14 12.20 -6.28 6.87
CA ILE A 14 10.77 -6.04 6.75
C ILE A 14 10.52 -4.82 5.86
N ARG A 15 9.33 -4.74 5.30
CA ARG A 15 8.80 -3.58 4.60
C ARG A 15 7.40 -3.29 5.10
N ALA A 16 7.06 -2.01 5.16
CA ALA A 16 5.75 -1.52 5.53
C ALA A 16 5.17 -0.73 4.36
N LEU A 17 4.05 -1.19 3.79
CA LEU A 17 3.23 -0.36 2.92
C LEU A 17 2.49 0.64 3.79
N THR A 18 2.67 1.93 3.51
CA THR A 18 1.96 3.01 4.17
C THR A 18 0.98 3.67 3.22
N VAL A 19 -0.27 3.77 3.65
CA VAL A 19 -1.33 4.50 2.94
C VAL A 19 -1.71 5.70 3.78
N VAL A 20 -1.42 6.89 3.26
CA VAL A 20 -1.67 8.16 3.93
C VAL A 20 -2.57 8.98 3.02
N ASP A 21 -3.61 9.57 3.62
CA ASP A 21 -4.42 10.57 2.94
C ASP A 21 -3.68 11.90 2.91
N ASN A 22 -3.44 12.43 1.71
CA ASN A 22 -2.59 13.61 1.52
C ASN A 22 -3.23 14.91 2.05
N PHE A 23 -4.56 14.97 2.18
CA PHE A 23 -5.27 16.17 2.64
C PHE A 23 -5.29 16.23 4.17
N SER A 24 -5.83 15.19 4.81
CA SER A 24 -5.98 15.08 6.26
C SER A 24 -4.69 14.70 6.99
N ARG A 25 -3.70 14.18 6.27
CA ARG A 25 -2.47 13.56 6.82
C ARG A 25 -2.75 12.31 7.68
N GLU A 26 -3.94 11.75 7.60
CA GLU A 26 -4.29 10.52 8.31
C GLU A 26 -3.58 9.31 7.70
N CYS A 27 -3.01 8.47 8.56
CA CYS A 27 -2.51 7.16 8.16
C CYS A 27 -3.67 6.16 8.13
N VAL A 28 -4.15 5.86 6.92
CA VAL A 28 -5.34 5.04 6.67
C VAL A 28 -5.06 3.56 6.85
N ALA A 29 -3.84 3.13 6.50
CA ALA A 29 -3.39 1.76 6.71
C ALA A 29 -1.86 1.65 6.75
N ILE A 30 -1.39 0.68 7.53
CA ILE A 30 -0.01 0.19 7.49
C ILE A 30 -0.08 -1.34 7.36
N GLU A 31 0.61 -1.89 6.37
CA GLU A 31 0.73 -3.33 6.16
C GLU A 31 2.19 -3.73 6.19
N VAL A 32 2.58 -4.63 7.10
CA VAL A 32 3.99 -5.02 7.30
C VAL A 32 4.23 -6.44 6.80
N GLY A 33 5.27 -6.62 6.00
CA GLY A 33 5.65 -7.93 5.48
C GLY A 33 7.09 -7.97 4.95
N GLN A 34 7.61 -9.18 4.72
CA GLN A 34 9.01 -9.35 4.26
C GLN A 34 9.17 -9.30 2.73
N GLY A 35 8.06 -9.30 1.98
CA GLY A 35 8.07 -9.39 0.52
C GLY A 35 6.74 -8.95 -0.07
N LEU A 36 6.29 -7.75 0.28
CA LEU A 36 5.05 -7.16 -0.22
C LEU A 36 5.15 -6.95 -1.74
N ARG A 37 4.14 -7.44 -2.47
CA ARG A 37 3.98 -7.34 -3.92
C ARG A 37 2.72 -6.55 -4.27
N GLY A 38 2.49 -6.30 -5.56
CA GLY A 38 1.31 -5.59 -6.04
C GLY A 38 -0.03 -6.21 -5.58
N ASP A 39 -0.12 -7.53 -5.49
CA ASP A 39 -1.34 -8.20 -4.98
C ASP A 39 -1.61 -7.86 -3.51
N ASN A 40 -0.57 -7.66 -2.70
CA ASN A 40 -0.73 -7.22 -1.31
C ASN A 40 -1.23 -5.77 -1.25
N VAL A 41 -0.75 -4.91 -2.16
CA VAL A 41 -1.24 -3.54 -2.26
C VAL A 41 -2.72 -3.53 -2.57
N VAL A 42 -3.16 -4.31 -3.56
CA VAL A 42 -4.58 -4.43 -3.92
C VAL A 42 -5.42 -4.96 -2.75
N ALA A 43 -4.94 -5.98 -2.04
CA ALA A 43 -5.65 -6.51 -0.87
C ALA A 43 -5.84 -5.45 0.23
N VAL A 44 -4.82 -4.61 0.48
CA VAL A 44 -4.91 -3.50 1.43
C VAL A 44 -5.90 -2.43 0.96
N MET A 45 -5.83 -2.04 -0.31
CA MET A 45 -6.73 -1.04 -0.88
C MET A 45 -8.18 -1.51 -0.88
N GLU A 46 -8.42 -2.78 -1.20
CA GLU A 46 -9.76 -3.39 -1.16
C GLU A 46 -10.28 -3.49 0.28
N ARG A 47 -9.43 -3.83 1.24
CA ARG A 47 -9.78 -3.80 2.67
C ARG A 47 -10.19 -2.41 3.11
N ILE A 48 -9.47 -1.35 2.70
CA ILE A 48 -9.82 0.04 3.00
C ILE A 48 -11.18 0.39 2.38
N ARG A 49 -11.40 0.05 1.10
CA ARG A 49 -12.67 0.28 0.39
C ARG A 49 -13.84 -0.37 1.13
N GLN A 50 -13.70 -1.62 1.56
CA GLN A 50 -14.78 -2.38 2.19
C GLN A 50 -15.04 -1.93 3.64
N THR A 51 -13.98 -1.81 4.43
CA THR A 51 -14.11 -1.58 5.89
C THR A 51 -14.32 -0.12 6.25
N GLN A 52 -13.75 0.81 5.49
CA GLN A 52 -13.80 2.25 5.78
C GLN A 52 -14.69 3.02 4.79
N GLN A 53 -15.22 2.36 3.74
CA GLN A 53 -15.94 2.99 2.63
C GLN A 53 -15.17 4.17 2.00
N ARG A 54 -13.83 4.09 1.98
CA ARG A 54 -12.95 5.11 1.39
C ARG A 54 -12.43 4.64 0.04
N VAL A 55 -12.66 5.46 -0.99
CA VAL A 55 -12.10 5.26 -2.33
C VAL A 55 -11.39 6.54 -2.75
N PRO A 56 -10.07 6.51 -3.01
CA PRO A 56 -9.35 7.71 -3.40
C PRO A 56 -9.68 8.09 -4.84
N GLN A 57 -9.84 9.39 -5.11
CA GLN A 57 -9.99 9.91 -6.48
C GLN A 57 -8.67 9.90 -7.25
N ARG A 58 -7.53 9.92 -6.53
CA ARG A 58 -6.19 9.89 -7.11
C ARG A 58 -5.27 9.08 -6.21
N LEU A 59 -4.55 8.14 -6.81
CA LEU A 59 -3.43 7.47 -6.16
C LEU A 59 -2.14 8.20 -6.51
N GLN A 60 -1.29 8.39 -5.51
CA GLN A 60 0.08 8.87 -5.68
C GLN A 60 1.02 7.85 -5.05
N THR A 61 1.79 7.18 -5.90
CA THR A 61 2.82 6.19 -5.56
C THR A 61 4.16 6.66 -6.08
N ASP A 62 5.24 6.04 -5.62
CA ASP A 62 6.50 6.07 -6.35
C ASP A 62 6.46 5.07 -7.54
N ASN A 63 7.55 4.99 -8.30
CA ASN A 63 7.72 4.04 -9.40
C ASN A 63 8.22 2.67 -8.92
N GLY A 64 7.90 2.26 -7.69
CA GLY A 64 8.19 0.93 -7.20
C GLY A 64 7.56 -0.14 -8.09
N SER A 65 8.29 -1.21 -8.37
CA SER A 65 7.83 -2.35 -9.19
C SER A 65 6.51 -2.97 -8.69
N GLU A 66 6.24 -2.82 -7.41
CA GLU A 66 5.06 -3.26 -6.68
C GLU A 66 3.82 -2.45 -7.09
N PHE A 67 4.00 -1.19 -7.46
CA PHE A 67 2.93 -0.29 -7.89
C PHE A 67 2.76 -0.26 -9.41
N ILE A 68 3.80 -0.63 -10.17
CA ILE A 68 3.74 -0.74 -11.64
C ILE A 68 3.06 -2.05 -12.09
N SER A 69 2.66 -2.92 -11.16
CA SER A 69 2.01 -4.18 -11.52
C SER A 69 0.63 -3.95 -12.17
N LYS A 70 0.32 -4.75 -13.20
CA LYS A 70 -1.00 -4.75 -13.86
C LYS A 70 -2.17 -5.02 -12.89
N THR A 71 -1.90 -5.64 -11.74
CA THR A 71 -2.92 -5.93 -10.74
C THR A 71 -3.46 -4.64 -10.10
N LEU A 72 -2.58 -3.71 -9.72
CA LEU A 72 -2.99 -2.44 -9.11
C LEU A 72 -3.71 -1.55 -10.12
N ASP A 73 -3.19 -1.49 -11.34
CA ASP A 73 -3.81 -0.76 -12.44
C ASP A 73 -5.24 -1.28 -12.69
N ARG A 74 -5.40 -2.60 -12.82
CA ARG A 74 -6.73 -3.22 -12.97
C ARG A 74 -7.67 -2.87 -11.81
N TRP A 75 -7.20 -2.88 -10.56
CA TRP A 75 -8.01 -2.52 -9.41
C TRP A 75 -8.47 -1.05 -9.47
N ALA A 76 -7.63 -0.14 -9.95
CA ALA A 76 -7.96 1.28 -10.06
C ALA A 76 -9.09 1.58 -11.07
N TYR A 77 -9.41 0.64 -11.96
CA TYR A 77 -10.52 0.74 -12.92
C TYR A 77 -11.81 0.01 -12.48
N ILE A 78 -11.90 -0.49 -11.22
CA ILE A 78 -13.07 -1.19 -10.65
C ILE A 78 -13.88 -0.30 -9.71
#